data_AF-A0AB34P2V8-F1
#
_entry.id   AF-A0AB34P2V8-F1
#
_cell.length_a   1.000
_cell.length_b   1.000
_cell.length_c   1.000
_cell.angle_alpha   90.00
_cell.angle_beta   90.00
_cell.angle_gamma   90.00
#
_symmetry.space_group_name_H-M   'P 1'
#
loop_
_entity.id
_entity.type
_entity.pdbx_description
1 polymer ?
#
loop_
_entity_poly.entity_id
_entity_poly.type
_entity_poly.pdbx_seq_one_letter_code
_entity_poly.pdbx_strand_id
1 'polypeptide(L)'
;MEIYGREEDRAKWAMHYAQVKANISQPKRTHNVTVSGKNKQGKPYSYDYKYADLADIDKAVMDGIKKATDKEGNVTFSYFFDIQTTNTAVAVQTLLVDASGFTVKTNKIVFQNGKAYDAQATASLISYAKRYSLSGAFGIAADDDNDVQDQKTIYEPKILTKQELENYQVYYNGVQANLYDLYQEARDGIKDAQDWFKESHTPEDAQAIHQIAQIFKKKHPGTKESDKAKKAALDKIQQSRPEENKKDPFAKKKVASESDPDVDSLF
;
A
#
# COMPACT_ATOMS: atom_id res chain seq x y z
N MET A 1 -28.42 -16.35 14.83
CA MET A 1 -27.48 -17.39 15.30
C MET A 1 -28.32 -18.58 15.68
N GLU A 2 -27.97 -19.75 15.16
CA GLU A 2 -28.70 -21.00 15.38
C GLU A 2 -27.87 -21.91 16.27
N ILE A 3 -28.52 -22.62 17.20
CA ILE A 3 -27.87 -23.42 18.24
C ILE A 3 -28.37 -24.86 18.12
N TYR A 4 -27.44 -25.82 18.13
CA TYR A 4 -27.71 -27.24 17.97
C TYR A 4 -26.92 -28.03 19.01
N GLY A 5 -27.53 -29.08 19.57
CA GLY A 5 -26.91 -29.93 20.59
C GLY A 5 -27.79 -30.07 21.82
N ARG A 6 -27.29 -30.78 22.83
CA ARG A 6 -27.99 -31.00 24.09
C ARG A 6 -27.76 -29.80 25.02
N GLU A 7 -28.80 -29.31 25.69
CA GLU A 7 -28.71 -28.08 26.50
C GLU A 7 -27.70 -28.24 27.65
N GLU A 8 -27.51 -29.44 28.19
CA GLU A 8 -26.49 -29.71 29.22
C GLU A 8 -25.06 -29.43 28.77
N ASP A 9 -24.77 -29.48 27.47
CA ASP A 9 -23.43 -29.24 26.91
C ASP A 9 -23.16 -27.75 26.65
N ARG A 10 -24.19 -26.89 26.69
CA ARG A 10 -24.10 -25.47 26.31
C ARG A 10 -23.11 -24.68 27.18
N ALA A 11 -23.11 -24.93 28.49
CA ALA A 11 -22.19 -24.26 29.40
C ALA A 11 -20.73 -24.63 29.11
N LYS A 12 -20.48 -25.91 28.82
CA LYS A 12 -19.16 -26.41 28.42
C LYS A 12 -18.69 -25.79 27.11
N TRP A 13 -19.57 -25.76 26.09
CA TRP A 13 -19.30 -25.08 24.81
C TRP A 13 -18.92 -23.60 25.04
N ALA A 14 -19.67 -22.89 25.88
CA ALA A 14 -19.43 -21.47 26.14
C ALA A 14 -18.06 -21.24 26.81
N MET A 15 -17.67 -22.12 27.74
CA MET A 15 -16.36 -22.08 28.38
C MET A 15 -15.23 -22.32 27.38
N HIS A 16 -15.32 -23.36 26.54
CA HIS A 16 -14.28 -23.65 25.55
C HIS A 16 -14.18 -22.54 24.49
N TYR A 17 -15.31 -22.02 24.00
CA TYR A 17 -15.31 -20.88 23.10
C TYR A 17 -14.67 -19.63 23.74
N ALA A 18 -14.95 -19.36 25.01
CA ALA A 18 -14.31 -18.27 25.75
C ALA A 18 -12.79 -18.47 25.89
N GLN A 19 -12.33 -19.70 26.15
CA GLN A 19 -10.90 -20.03 26.17
C GLN A 19 -10.24 -19.79 24.82
N VAL A 20 -10.87 -20.21 23.71
CA VAL A 20 -10.37 -19.92 22.36
C VAL A 20 -10.20 -18.42 22.19
N LYS A 21 -11.25 -17.63 22.45
CA LYS A 21 -11.19 -16.17 22.29
C LYS A 21 -10.12 -15.51 23.14
N ALA A 22 -9.96 -15.94 24.40
CA ALA A 22 -8.93 -15.41 25.30
C ALA A 22 -7.51 -15.70 24.80
N ASN A 23 -7.34 -16.77 24.02
CA ASN A 23 -6.05 -17.21 23.49
C ASN A 23 -5.71 -16.64 22.10
N ILE A 24 -6.66 -16.00 21.43
CA ILE A 24 -6.45 -15.37 20.12
C ILE A 24 -5.63 -14.08 20.29
N SER A 25 -4.50 -14.03 19.59
CA SER A 25 -3.77 -12.78 19.36
C SER A 25 -4.25 -12.15 18.06
N GLN A 26 -4.54 -10.85 18.07
CA GLN A 26 -5.02 -10.15 16.88
C GLN A 26 -3.96 -10.26 15.75
N PRO A 27 -4.35 -10.66 14.53
CA PRO A 27 -3.43 -10.79 13.42
C PRO A 27 -2.90 -9.42 13.00
N LYS A 28 -1.69 -9.39 12.45
CA LYS A 28 -1.10 -8.17 11.90
C LYS A 28 -1.76 -7.82 10.56
N ARG A 29 -2.01 -6.55 10.33
CA ARG A 29 -2.55 -6.02 9.05
C ARG A 29 -1.40 -5.82 8.05
N THR A 30 -0.88 -6.92 7.53
CA THR A 30 0.33 -6.96 6.68
C THR A 30 0.05 -6.66 5.21
N HIS A 31 -1.19 -6.88 4.76
CA HIS A 31 -1.57 -6.70 3.37
C HIS A 31 -2.00 -5.26 3.13
N ASN A 32 -1.44 -4.65 2.07
CA ASN A 32 -1.80 -3.31 1.62
C ASN A 32 -2.45 -3.41 0.24
N VAL A 33 -3.60 -2.77 0.06
CA VAL A 33 -4.27 -2.64 -1.24
C VAL A 33 -4.61 -1.18 -1.47
N THR A 34 -4.33 -0.70 -2.67
CA THR A 34 -4.80 0.60 -3.14
C THR A 34 -6.12 0.40 -3.87
N VAL A 35 -7.18 1.00 -3.35
CA VAL A 35 -8.50 1.02 -3.99
C VAL A 35 -8.66 2.33 -4.73
N SER A 36 -8.82 2.26 -6.05
CA SER A 36 -9.04 3.43 -6.90
C SER A 36 -10.33 3.30 -7.71
N GLY A 37 -11.03 4.41 -7.91
CA GLY A 37 -12.26 4.43 -8.71
C GLY A 37 -12.79 5.83 -8.93
N LYS A 38 -14.05 5.95 -9.37
CA LYS A 38 -14.77 7.21 -9.48
C LYS A 38 -15.95 7.22 -8.52
N ASN A 39 -16.17 8.33 -7.82
CA ASN A 39 -17.32 8.49 -6.95
C ASN A 39 -18.60 8.76 -7.76
N LYS A 40 -19.75 8.89 -7.08
CA LYS A 40 -21.05 9.16 -7.74
C LYS A 40 -21.07 10.46 -8.57
N GLN A 41 -20.17 11.39 -8.29
CA GLN A 41 -20.01 12.66 -9.02
C GLN A 41 -18.97 12.55 -10.15
N GLY A 42 -18.46 11.35 -10.44
CA GLY A 42 -17.44 11.11 -11.46
C GLY A 42 -16.03 11.53 -11.06
N LYS A 43 -15.82 12.02 -9.83
CA LYS A 43 -14.48 12.40 -9.34
C LYS A 43 -13.67 11.15 -9.00
N PRO A 44 -12.41 11.06 -9.46
CA PRO A 44 -11.54 9.97 -9.09
C PRO A 44 -11.25 9.99 -7.58
N TYR A 45 -11.09 8.80 -7.00
CA TYR A 45 -10.62 8.62 -5.65
C TYR A 45 -9.59 7.49 -5.63
N SER A 46 -8.68 7.56 -4.67
CA SER A 46 -7.88 6.41 -4.28
C SER A 46 -7.55 6.48 -2.81
N TYR A 47 -7.57 5.33 -2.16
CA TYR A 47 -7.08 5.21 -0.79
C TYR A 47 -6.32 3.90 -0.63
N ASP A 48 -5.33 3.93 0.25
CA ASP A 48 -4.59 2.76 0.66
C ASP A 48 -5.29 2.15 1.86
N TYR A 49 -5.41 0.84 1.87
CA TYR A 49 -6.13 0.11 2.90
C TYR A 49 -5.33 -1.10 3.36
N LYS A 50 -5.19 -1.25 4.68
CA LYS A 50 -4.47 -2.35 5.30
C LYS A 50 -5.42 -3.37 5.91
N TYR A 51 -5.12 -4.65 5.72
CA TYR A 51 -5.90 -5.73 6.34
C TYR A 51 -5.05 -6.96 6.67
N ALA A 52 -5.59 -7.80 7.54
CA ALA A 52 -5.17 -9.18 7.74
C ALA A 52 -5.96 -10.07 6.77
N ASP A 53 -5.27 -10.89 5.98
CA ASP A 53 -5.95 -11.76 5.02
C ASP A 53 -6.62 -12.97 5.70
N LEU A 54 -7.32 -13.80 4.93
CA LEU A 54 -8.00 -14.97 5.48
C LEU A 54 -7.01 -15.96 6.15
N ALA A 55 -5.79 -16.08 5.64
CA ALA A 55 -4.79 -17.00 6.18
C ALA A 55 -4.25 -16.51 7.53
N ASP A 56 -4.00 -15.21 7.65
CA ASP A 56 -3.58 -14.58 8.91
C ASP A 56 -4.68 -14.70 9.98
N ILE A 57 -5.95 -14.52 9.61
CA ILE A 57 -7.09 -14.69 10.52
C ILE A 57 -7.25 -16.17 10.92
N ASP A 58 -7.24 -17.09 9.96
CA ASP A 58 -7.33 -18.54 10.24
C ASP A 58 -6.21 -18.97 11.19
N LYS A 59 -4.98 -18.54 10.92
CA LYS A 59 -3.83 -18.82 11.78
C LYS A 59 -4.06 -18.32 13.20
N ALA A 60 -4.55 -17.09 13.38
CA ALA A 60 -4.83 -16.53 14.70
C ALA A 60 -5.89 -17.34 15.46
N VAL A 61 -6.97 -17.74 14.77
CA VAL A 61 -8.04 -18.58 15.35
C VAL A 61 -7.49 -19.96 15.72
N MET A 62 -6.78 -20.62 14.81
CA MET A 62 -6.23 -21.97 15.02
C MET A 62 -5.19 -21.99 16.14
N ASP A 63 -4.36 -20.95 16.28
CA ASP A 63 -3.41 -20.83 17.39
C ASP A 63 -4.13 -20.61 18.73
N GLY A 64 -5.31 -19.96 18.72
CA GLY A 64 -6.21 -19.88 19.89
C GLY A 64 -6.86 -21.23 20.23
N ILE A 65 -7.32 -21.96 19.21
CA ILE A 65 -7.94 -23.28 19.36
C ILE A 65 -6.97 -24.32 19.93
N LYS A 66 -5.72 -24.35 19.45
CA LYS A 66 -4.69 -25.28 19.96
C LYS A 66 -4.42 -25.13 21.46
N LYS A 67 -4.72 -23.96 22.03
CA LYS A 67 -4.56 -23.66 23.47
C LYS A 67 -5.83 -23.93 24.28
N ALA A 68 -6.97 -24.14 23.63
CA ALA A 68 -8.21 -24.55 24.27
C ALA A 68 -8.26 -26.09 24.31
N THR A 69 -7.65 -26.66 25.34
CA THR A 69 -7.57 -28.11 25.54
C THR A 69 -8.30 -28.55 26.80
N ASP A 70 -8.70 -29.81 26.83
CA ASP A 70 -9.16 -30.46 28.05
C ASP A 70 -7.98 -30.81 28.98
N LYS A 71 -8.28 -31.53 30.07
CA LYS A 71 -7.29 -31.96 31.06
C LYS A 71 -6.27 -32.96 30.51
N GLU A 72 -6.59 -33.63 29.41
CA GLU A 72 -5.75 -34.63 28.75
C GLU A 72 -4.92 -34.00 27.62
N GLY A 73 -5.15 -32.71 27.33
CA GLY A 73 -4.45 -31.97 26.29
C GLY A 73 -5.10 -32.08 24.90
N ASN A 74 -6.30 -32.66 24.79
CA ASN A 74 -7.01 -32.75 23.52
C ASN A 74 -7.68 -31.41 23.20
N VAL A 75 -7.65 -31.00 21.94
CA VAL A 75 -8.37 -29.81 21.46
C VAL A 75 -9.87 -30.04 21.61
N THR A 76 -10.56 -29.07 22.23
CA THR A 76 -11.99 -29.21 22.56
C THR A 76 -12.91 -28.46 21.61
N PHE A 77 -12.36 -27.66 20.70
CA PHE A 77 -13.12 -26.75 19.86
C PHE A 77 -12.61 -26.77 18.42
N SER A 78 -13.52 -26.58 17.47
CA SER A 78 -13.19 -26.45 16.06
C SER A 78 -14.18 -25.52 15.37
N TYR A 79 -13.89 -25.17 14.13
CA TYR A 79 -14.82 -24.42 13.30
C TYR A 79 -14.75 -24.87 11.84
N PHE A 80 -15.80 -24.62 11.09
CA PHE A 80 -15.79 -24.74 9.63
C PHE A 80 -16.77 -23.76 9.00
N PHE A 81 -16.70 -23.62 7.67
CA PHE A 81 -17.58 -22.74 6.92
C PHE A 81 -18.72 -23.52 6.26
N ASP A 82 -19.93 -22.98 6.35
CA ASP A 82 -21.04 -23.32 5.46
C ASP A 82 -21.14 -22.21 4.40
N ILE A 83 -21.05 -22.61 3.14
CA ILE A 83 -20.93 -21.71 1.98
C ILE A 83 -22.09 -22.01 1.05
N GLN A 84 -22.83 -20.97 0.70
CA GLN A 84 -23.94 -21.04 -0.25
C GLN A 84 -23.66 -20.07 -1.38
N THR A 85 -23.67 -20.58 -2.61
CA THR A 85 -23.46 -19.78 -3.82
C THR A 85 -24.69 -19.86 -4.71
N THR A 86 -25.17 -18.71 -5.17
CA THR A 86 -26.20 -18.59 -6.19
C THR A 86 -25.67 -17.78 -7.38
N ASN A 87 -26.48 -17.67 -8.43
CA ASN A 87 -26.15 -16.82 -9.59
C ASN A 87 -26.05 -15.33 -9.25
N THR A 88 -26.50 -14.90 -8.06
CA THR A 88 -26.57 -13.49 -7.69
C THR A 88 -25.91 -13.18 -6.35
N ALA A 89 -25.54 -14.19 -5.57
CA ALA A 89 -24.99 -13.99 -4.23
C ALA A 89 -24.03 -15.10 -3.79
N VAL A 90 -23.13 -14.73 -2.89
CA VAL A 90 -22.34 -15.65 -2.07
C VAL A 90 -22.71 -15.37 -0.62
N ALA A 91 -23.09 -16.42 0.11
CA ALA A 91 -23.36 -16.37 1.53
C ALA A 91 -22.40 -17.31 2.27
N VAL A 92 -21.76 -16.83 3.33
CA VAL A 92 -20.86 -17.61 4.18
C VAL A 92 -21.25 -17.44 5.63
N GLN A 93 -21.19 -18.53 6.39
CA GLN A 93 -21.36 -18.54 7.83
C GLN A 93 -20.34 -19.48 8.48
N THR A 94 -19.96 -19.15 9.71
CA THR A 94 -19.03 -19.94 10.50
C THR A 94 -19.83 -20.83 11.45
N LEU A 95 -19.50 -22.12 11.47
CA LEU A 95 -20.02 -23.08 12.44
C LEU A 95 -18.95 -23.31 13.49
N LEU A 96 -19.33 -23.12 14.74
CA LEU A 96 -18.48 -23.23 15.92
C LEU A 96 -18.85 -24.52 16.65
N VAL A 97 -17.94 -25.48 16.70
CA VAL A 97 -18.22 -26.85 17.12
C VAL A 97 -17.38 -27.21 18.33
N ASP A 98 -18.04 -27.63 19.40
CA ASP A 98 -17.39 -28.22 20.56
C ASP A 98 -17.23 -29.74 20.39
N ALA A 99 -16.25 -30.33 21.09
CA ALA A 99 -16.01 -31.79 21.09
C ALA A 99 -17.22 -32.61 21.57
N SER A 100 -18.17 -32.02 22.32
CA SER A 100 -19.47 -32.62 22.65
C SER A 100 -20.42 -32.77 21.47
N GLY A 101 -20.14 -32.10 20.35
CA GLY A 101 -21.05 -31.94 19.21
C GLY A 101 -21.96 -30.71 19.32
N PHE A 102 -21.96 -30.00 20.46
CA PHE A 102 -22.69 -28.74 20.59
C PHE A 102 -22.16 -27.72 19.57
N THR A 103 -23.05 -27.21 18.74
CA THR A 103 -22.70 -26.42 17.56
C THR A 103 -23.48 -25.12 17.54
N VAL A 104 -22.78 -24.02 17.31
CA VAL A 104 -23.36 -22.70 17.13
C VAL A 104 -23.05 -22.20 15.73
N LYS A 105 -24.09 -21.86 14.98
CA LYS A 105 -24.02 -21.36 13.61
C LYS A 105 -24.23 -19.86 13.61
N THR A 106 -23.23 -19.12 13.15
CA THR A 106 -23.28 -17.65 13.13
C THR A 106 -24.31 -17.13 12.13
N ASN A 107 -24.62 -15.84 12.18
CA ASN A 107 -25.37 -15.20 11.10
C ASN A 107 -24.61 -15.31 9.77
N LYS A 108 -25.35 -15.31 8.67
CA LYS A 108 -24.78 -15.31 7.31
C LYS A 108 -24.22 -13.93 6.97
N ILE A 109 -23.02 -13.92 6.40
CA ILE A 109 -22.48 -12.78 5.67
C ILE A 109 -22.81 -12.99 4.19
N VAL A 110 -23.50 -12.04 3.57
CA VAL A 110 -23.98 -12.15 2.19
C VAL A 110 -23.40 -11.03 1.34
N PHE A 111 -22.79 -11.39 0.22
CA PHE A 111 -22.32 -10.47 -0.80
C PHE A 111 -23.01 -10.73 -2.14
N GLN A 112 -23.30 -9.66 -2.88
CA GLN A 112 -23.80 -9.77 -4.25
C GLN A 112 -22.69 -10.29 -5.17
N ASN A 113 -23.03 -11.25 -6.03
CA ASN A 113 -22.13 -11.80 -7.03
C ASN A 113 -22.54 -11.31 -8.43
N GLY A 114 -22.08 -10.12 -8.81
CA GLY A 114 -22.33 -9.55 -10.14
C GLY A 114 -21.56 -10.24 -11.28
N LYS A 115 -20.68 -11.20 -10.96
CA LYS A 115 -19.83 -11.93 -11.92
C LYS A 115 -19.92 -13.44 -11.71
N ALA A 116 -21.12 -13.96 -11.49
CA ALA A 116 -21.31 -15.39 -11.21
C ALA A 116 -20.86 -16.33 -12.34
N TYR A 117 -20.74 -15.82 -13.58
CA TYR A 117 -20.18 -16.55 -14.72
C TYR A 117 -18.64 -16.68 -14.65
N ASP A 118 -17.98 -15.91 -13.79
CA ASP A 118 -16.54 -15.90 -13.59
C ASP A 118 -16.22 -16.66 -12.29
N ALA A 119 -15.65 -17.85 -12.45
CA ALA A 119 -15.29 -18.73 -11.34
C ALA A 119 -14.22 -18.11 -10.43
N GLN A 120 -13.26 -17.38 -10.99
CA GLN A 120 -12.18 -16.76 -10.20
C GLN A 120 -12.72 -15.56 -9.41
N ALA A 121 -13.58 -14.75 -10.01
CA ALA A 121 -14.25 -13.66 -9.30
C ALA A 121 -15.13 -14.20 -8.15
N THR A 122 -15.87 -15.29 -8.40
CA THR A 122 -16.69 -15.94 -7.39
C THR A 122 -15.85 -16.53 -6.26
N ALA A 123 -14.75 -17.22 -6.57
CA ALA A 123 -13.83 -17.77 -5.56
C ALA A 123 -13.18 -16.67 -4.70
N SER A 124 -12.81 -15.56 -5.32
CA SER A 124 -12.27 -14.38 -4.62
C SER A 124 -13.32 -13.81 -3.66
N LEU A 125 -14.59 -13.74 -4.07
CA LEU A 125 -15.69 -13.28 -3.23
C LEU A 125 -15.97 -14.23 -2.06
N ILE A 126 -15.84 -15.55 -2.27
CA ILE A 126 -15.94 -16.55 -1.19
C ILE A 126 -14.84 -16.33 -0.15
N SER A 127 -13.59 -16.15 -0.57
CA SER A 127 -12.47 -15.88 0.34
C SER A 127 -12.70 -14.59 1.15
N TYR A 128 -13.21 -13.55 0.49
CA TYR A 128 -13.60 -12.31 1.15
C TYR A 128 -14.73 -12.54 2.18
N ALA A 129 -15.77 -13.29 1.82
CA ALA A 129 -16.88 -13.59 2.72
C ALA A 129 -16.47 -14.44 3.94
N LYS A 130 -15.59 -15.43 3.74
CA LYS A 130 -14.97 -16.20 4.83
C LYS A 130 -14.22 -15.30 5.80
N ARG A 131 -13.49 -14.31 5.28
CA ARG A 131 -12.74 -13.33 6.09
C ARG A 131 -13.66 -12.64 7.09
N TYR A 132 -14.74 -12.02 6.61
CA TYR A 132 -15.69 -11.31 7.47
C TYR A 132 -16.47 -12.25 8.39
N SER A 133 -16.86 -13.43 7.90
CA SER A 133 -17.59 -14.40 8.71
C SER A 133 -16.74 -14.89 9.89
N LEU A 134 -15.48 -15.25 9.63
CA LEU A 134 -14.57 -15.75 10.67
C LEU A 134 -14.19 -14.63 11.64
N SER A 135 -13.88 -13.43 11.14
CA SER A 135 -13.57 -12.28 11.98
C SER A 135 -14.73 -11.92 12.89
N GLY A 136 -15.96 -11.88 12.37
CA GLY A 136 -17.16 -11.66 13.17
C GLY A 136 -17.44 -12.78 14.17
N ALA A 137 -17.13 -14.03 13.82
CA ALA A 137 -17.32 -15.18 14.70
C ALA A 137 -16.41 -15.18 15.92
N PHE A 138 -15.21 -14.60 15.86
CA PHE A 138 -14.25 -14.57 16.96
C PHE A 138 -13.94 -13.18 17.52
N GLY A 139 -14.45 -12.11 16.91
CA GLY A 139 -14.16 -10.73 17.32
C GLY A 139 -12.74 -10.29 16.92
N ILE A 140 -12.32 -10.64 15.71
CA ILE A 140 -11.01 -10.27 15.16
C ILE A 140 -11.12 -8.94 14.40
N ALA A 141 -10.27 -7.98 14.75
CA ALA A 141 -10.17 -6.67 14.11
C ALA A 141 -9.21 -6.73 12.92
N ALA A 142 -9.63 -7.42 11.85
CA ALA A 142 -8.82 -7.69 10.67
C ALA A 142 -8.58 -6.49 9.75
N ASP A 143 -9.27 -5.39 10.01
CA ASP A 143 -9.47 -4.26 9.12
C ASP A 143 -9.06 -2.97 9.86
N ASP A 144 -8.51 -1.99 9.15
CA ASP A 144 -8.20 -0.67 9.73
C ASP A 144 -9.49 0.15 9.82
N ASP A 145 -10.00 0.37 11.03
CA ASP A 145 -11.13 1.26 11.31
C ASP A 145 -10.64 2.70 11.44
N ASN A 146 -9.92 3.17 10.41
CA ASN A 146 -9.49 4.56 10.32
C ASN A 146 -10.60 5.35 9.64
N ASP A 147 -11.44 6.00 10.44
CA ASP A 147 -12.38 7.02 10.00
C ASP A 147 -11.63 8.07 9.15
N VAL A 148 -11.83 8.01 7.84
CA VAL A 148 -11.78 9.10 6.85
C VAL A 148 -10.75 10.21 7.13
N GLN A 149 -9.45 9.90 7.21
CA GLN A 149 -8.40 10.94 7.14
C GLN A 149 -7.48 10.82 5.92
N ASP A 150 -7.33 9.62 5.35
CA ASP A 150 -6.46 9.40 4.19
C ASP A 150 -7.23 9.30 2.85
N GLN A 151 -8.28 10.13 2.68
CA GLN A 151 -8.75 10.41 1.32
C GLN A 151 -7.69 11.25 0.62
N LYS A 152 -6.69 10.59 0.03
CA LYS A 152 -5.82 11.22 -0.96
C LYS A 152 -6.71 11.67 -2.10
N THR A 153 -6.95 12.98 -2.20
CA THR A 153 -7.59 13.55 -3.39
C THR A 153 -6.64 13.27 -4.55
N ILE A 154 -6.99 12.28 -5.38
CA ILE A 154 -6.26 12.05 -6.61
C ILE A 154 -6.65 13.16 -7.57
N TYR A 155 -5.71 14.05 -7.82
CA TYR A 155 -5.68 14.80 -9.07
C TYR A 155 -5.32 13.78 -10.16
N GLU A 156 -6.33 13.23 -10.85
CA GLU A 156 -6.03 12.57 -12.13
C GLU A 156 -5.39 13.65 -13.00
N PRO A 157 -4.19 13.42 -13.57
CA PRO A 157 -3.57 14.41 -14.43
C PRO A 157 -4.51 14.67 -15.62
N LYS A 158 -5.24 15.79 -15.59
CA LYS A 158 -6.11 16.24 -16.67
C LYS A 158 -5.23 16.59 -17.86
N ILE A 159 -5.11 15.71 -18.85
CA ILE A 159 -4.37 16.03 -20.08
C ILE A 159 -5.01 17.30 -20.65
N LEU A 160 -4.24 18.38 -20.67
CA LEU A 160 -4.73 19.68 -21.10
C LEU A 160 -4.76 19.65 -22.63
N THR A 161 -5.85 20.16 -23.21
CA THR A 161 -5.91 20.35 -24.65
C THR A 161 -4.85 21.37 -25.08
N LYS A 162 -4.50 21.37 -26.38
CA LYS A 162 -3.53 22.32 -26.93
C LYS A 162 -3.92 23.78 -26.61
N GLN A 163 -5.20 24.11 -26.73
CA GLN A 163 -5.71 25.46 -26.45
C GLN A 163 -5.68 25.79 -24.95
N GLU A 164 -5.93 24.82 -24.07
CA GLU A 164 -5.80 25.02 -22.61
C GLU A 164 -4.34 25.22 -22.19
N LEU A 165 -3.39 24.50 -22.81
CA LEU A 165 -1.96 24.71 -22.57
C LEU A 165 -1.47 26.06 -23.09
N GLU A 166 -1.91 26.47 -24.28
CA GLU A 166 -1.55 27.75 -24.89
C GLU A 166 -2.05 28.95 -24.09
N ASN A 167 -3.14 28.80 -23.32
CA ASN A 167 -3.68 29.86 -22.47
C ASN A 167 -3.37 29.66 -20.98
N TYR A 168 -2.55 28.68 -20.63
CA TYR A 168 -2.27 28.36 -19.23
C TYR A 168 -1.44 29.46 -18.58
N GLN A 169 -1.94 30.06 -17.50
CA GLN A 169 -1.29 31.15 -16.78
C GLN A 169 -0.79 30.68 -15.42
N VAL A 170 0.41 31.14 -15.06
CA VAL A 170 1.05 30.90 -13.77
C VAL A 170 1.43 32.23 -13.12
N TYR A 171 1.60 32.23 -11.81
CA TYR A 171 2.09 33.40 -11.10
C TYR A 171 3.61 33.40 -11.06
N TYR A 172 4.22 34.41 -11.67
CA TYR A 172 5.67 34.57 -11.79
C TYR A 172 6.02 36.01 -11.42
N ASN A 173 6.91 36.20 -10.44
CA ASN A 173 7.39 37.52 -9.99
C ASN A 173 6.28 38.56 -9.72
N GLY A 174 5.16 38.14 -9.15
CA GLY A 174 4.08 39.06 -8.79
C GLY A 174 3.03 39.28 -9.90
N VAL A 175 3.23 38.71 -11.09
CA VAL A 175 2.35 38.90 -12.25
C VAL A 175 1.89 37.57 -12.84
N GLN A 176 0.75 37.60 -13.54
CA GLN A 176 0.29 36.44 -14.32
C GLN A 176 1.11 36.36 -15.62
N ALA A 177 1.80 35.24 -15.81
CA ALA A 177 2.59 34.95 -16.99
C ALA A 177 2.03 33.73 -17.72
N ASN A 178 2.13 33.72 -19.06
CA ASN A 178 1.80 32.54 -19.84
C ASN A 178 2.88 31.46 -19.65
N LEU A 179 2.48 30.23 -19.32
CA LEU A 179 3.42 29.16 -19.02
C LEU A 179 4.23 28.71 -20.24
N TYR A 180 3.65 28.78 -21.45
CA TYR A 180 4.35 28.43 -22.68
C TYR A 180 5.47 29.43 -23.00
N ASP A 181 5.23 30.71 -22.76
CA ASP A 181 6.22 31.78 -22.94
C ASP A 181 7.30 31.72 -21.86
N LEU A 182 6.90 31.54 -20.59
CA LEU A 182 7.84 31.37 -19.48
C LEU A 182 8.77 30.16 -19.69
N TYR A 183 8.24 29.06 -20.25
CA TYR A 183 9.04 27.88 -20.58
C TYR A 183 10.04 28.15 -21.73
N GLN A 184 9.70 29.03 -22.68
CA GLN A 184 10.66 29.48 -23.71
C GLN A 184 11.76 30.33 -23.10
N GLU A 185 11.42 31.30 -22.25
CA GLU A 185 12.41 32.14 -21.55
C GLU A 185 13.41 31.29 -20.75
N ALA A 186 12.93 30.25 -20.05
CA ALA A 186 13.81 29.33 -19.33
C ALA A 186 14.74 28.54 -20.26
N ARG A 187 14.28 28.17 -21.46
CA ARG A 187 15.12 27.52 -22.49
C ARG A 187 16.12 28.47 -23.12
N ASP A 188 15.77 29.74 -23.23
CA ASP A 188 16.61 30.81 -23.76
C ASP A 188 17.67 31.27 -22.75
N GLY A 189 17.67 30.70 -21.54
CA GLY A 189 18.70 30.91 -20.53
C GLY A 189 18.40 32.03 -19.54
N ILE A 190 17.15 32.51 -19.50
CA ILE A 190 16.73 33.49 -18.50
C ILE A 190 16.75 32.82 -17.13
N LYS A 191 17.67 33.27 -16.27
CA LYS A 191 17.96 32.64 -14.98
C LYS A 191 16.75 32.61 -14.05
N ASP A 192 16.02 33.71 -13.96
CA ASP A 192 14.84 33.83 -13.09
C ASP A 192 13.74 32.83 -13.49
N ALA A 193 13.50 32.67 -14.80
CA ALA A 193 12.57 31.67 -15.32
C ALA A 193 13.07 30.24 -15.04
N GLN A 194 14.36 29.97 -15.22
CA GLN A 194 14.95 28.65 -14.90
C GLN A 194 14.86 28.30 -13.42
N ASP A 195 15.07 29.28 -12.54
CA ASP A 195 15.00 29.10 -11.11
C ASP A 195 13.54 28.87 -10.68
N TRP A 196 12.58 29.59 -11.28
CA TRP A 196 11.15 29.32 -11.07
C TRP A 196 10.78 27.86 -11.35
N PHE A 197 11.21 27.28 -12.49
CA PHE A 197 10.92 25.85 -12.79
C PHE A 197 11.61 24.84 -11.87
N LYS A 198 12.58 25.25 -11.05
CA LYS A 198 13.23 24.38 -10.04
C LYS A 198 12.50 24.42 -8.70
N GLU A 199 11.63 25.40 -8.49
CA GLU A 199 10.84 25.52 -7.27
C GLU A 199 9.72 24.47 -7.23
N SER A 200 9.11 24.33 -6.05
CA SER A 200 7.94 23.45 -5.89
C SER A 200 6.69 24.16 -6.40
N HIS A 201 5.94 23.49 -7.26
CA HIS A 201 4.69 24.02 -7.83
C HIS A 201 3.47 23.20 -7.40
N THR A 202 2.28 23.74 -7.67
CA THR A 202 1.04 23.00 -7.47
C THR A 202 1.00 21.74 -8.36
N PRO A 203 0.23 20.70 -7.99
CA PRO A 203 0.06 19.52 -8.85
C PRO A 203 -0.38 19.85 -10.28
N GLU A 204 -1.26 20.85 -10.43
CA GLU A 204 -1.77 21.33 -11.72
C GLU A 204 -0.66 21.98 -12.56
N ASP A 205 0.14 22.87 -11.95
CA ASP A 205 1.25 23.53 -12.61
C ASP A 205 2.30 22.52 -13.04
N ALA A 206 2.72 21.62 -12.14
CA ALA A 206 3.70 20.58 -12.42
C ALA A 206 3.28 19.70 -13.62
N GLN A 207 1.98 19.43 -13.72
CA GLN A 207 1.42 18.66 -14.83
C GLN A 207 1.45 19.44 -16.15
N ALA A 208 1.10 20.73 -16.14
CA ALA A 208 1.15 21.60 -17.31
C ALA A 208 2.60 21.77 -17.81
N ILE A 209 3.56 21.95 -16.88
CA ILE A 209 5.00 22.02 -17.14
C ILE A 209 5.47 20.75 -17.85
N HIS A 210 5.11 19.58 -17.33
CA HIS A 210 5.49 18.30 -17.92
C HIS A 210 4.93 18.13 -19.36
N GLN A 211 3.69 18.53 -19.61
CA GLN A 211 3.10 18.47 -20.96
C GLN A 211 3.80 19.42 -21.94
N ILE A 212 4.10 20.64 -21.51
CA ILE A 212 4.85 21.63 -22.31
C ILE A 212 6.25 21.10 -22.62
N ALA A 213 6.96 20.55 -21.64
CA ALA A 213 8.27 19.94 -21.83
C ALA A 213 8.25 18.84 -22.90
N GLN A 214 7.22 17.98 -22.91
CA GLN A 214 7.04 16.95 -23.93
C GLN A 214 6.75 17.53 -25.33
N ILE A 215 5.96 18.60 -25.42
CA ILE A 215 5.68 19.30 -26.69
C ILE A 215 6.97 19.87 -27.28
N PHE A 216 7.77 20.56 -26.47
CA PHE A 216 9.04 21.14 -26.92
C PHE A 216 10.07 20.06 -27.29
N LYS A 217 10.08 18.92 -26.57
CA LYS A 217 10.89 17.75 -26.94
C LYS A 217 10.47 17.13 -28.28
N LYS A 218 9.19 17.21 -28.65
CA LYS A 218 8.69 16.76 -29.97
C LYS A 218 8.99 17.77 -31.09
N LYS A 219 8.89 19.09 -30.82
CA LYS A 219 9.15 20.15 -31.81
C LYS A 219 10.62 20.29 -32.20
N HIS A 220 11.54 19.98 -31.28
CA HIS A 220 12.96 19.78 -31.59
C HIS A 220 13.32 18.33 -31.33
N PRO A 221 13.20 17.42 -32.31
CA PRO A 221 13.87 16.14 -32.22
C PRO A 221 15.36 16.47 -32.18
N GLY A 222 15.95 16.50 -30.99
CA GLY A 222 17.41 16.47 -30.87
C GLY A 222 17.86 15.31 -31.74
N THR A 223 18.57 15.61 -32.82
CA THR A 223 19.17 14.57 -33.64
C THR A 223 20.02 13.75 -32.68
N LYS A 224 19.80 12.44 -32.67
CA LYS A 224 20.48 11.48 -31.79
C LYS A 224 22.01 11.63 -31.81
N GLU A 225 22.56 12.33 -32.81
CA GLU A 225 23.96 12.75 -32.90
C GLU A 225 24.41 13.75 -31.83
N SER A 226 23.59 14.74 -31.43
CA SER A 226 24.02 15.77 -30.48
C SER A 226 24.19 15.24 -29.05
N ASP A 227 23.33 14.30 -28.63
CA ASP A 227 23.43 13.62 -27.33
C ASP A 227 24.60 12.63 -27.31
N LYS A 228 24.86 11.95 -28.44
CA LYS A 228 26.03 11.05 -28.58
C LYS A 228 27.34 11.85 -28.59
N ALA A 229 27.36 13.02 -29.23
CA ALA A 229 28.52 13.93 -29.24
C ALA A 229 28.77 14.56 -27.87
N LYS A 230 27.72 14.96 -27.13
CA LYS A 230 27.85 15.46 -25.75
C LYS A 230 28.33 14.36 -24.80
N LYS A 231 27.82 13.13 -24.95
CA LYS A 231 28.25 11.98 -24.14
C LYS A 231 29.70 11.57 -24.45
N ALA A 232 30.08 11.57 -25.72
CA ALA A 232 31.47 11.31 -26.14
C ALA A 232 32.46 12.41 -25.71
N ALA A 233 32.02 13.67 -25.63
CA ALA A 233 32.83 14.77 -25.09
C ALA A 233 33.02 14.65 -23.57
N LEU A 234 31.98 14.26 -22.82
CA LEU A 234 32.05 13.97 -21.39
C LEU A 234 32.94 12.76 -21.08
N ASP A 235 32.87 11.68 -21.87
CA ASP A 235 33.70 10.48 -21.71
C ASP A 235 35.19 10.78 -21.99
N LYS A 236 35.50 11.64 -22.96
CA LYS A 236 36.89 12.09 -23.24
C LYS A 236 37.48 12.97 -22.12
N ILE A 237 36.65 13.76 -21.45
CA ILE A 237 37.06 14.56 -20.29
C ILE A 237 37.34 13.67 -19.07
N GLN A 238 36.62 12.54 -18.92
CA GLN A 238 36.86 11.58 -17.85
C GLN A 238 38.06 10.66 -18.11
N GLN A 239 38.37 10.34 -19.37
CA GLN A 239 39.51 9.48 -19.75
C GLN A 239 40.87 10.20 -19.77
N SER A 240 40.91 11.52 -19.68
CA SER A 240 42.16 12.32 -19.72
C SER A 240 42.70 12.71 -18.34
N ARG A 241 42.10 12.21 -17.25
CA ARG A 241 42.62 12.43 -15.90
C ARG A 241 43.68 11.38 -15.57
N PRO A 242 44.96 11.74 -15.29
CA PRO A 242 46.00 10.76 -15.03
C PRO A 242 45.74 9.98 -13.72
N GLU A 243 45.93 8.66 -13.74
CA GLU A 243 45.97 7.81 -12.54
C GLU A 243 47.25 8.09 -11.74
N GLU A 244 47.12 8.65 -10.53
CA GLU A 244 48.18 8.61 -9.53
C GLU A 244 48.04 7.36 -8.66
N ASN A 245 49.06 6.49 -8.77
CA ASN A 245 49.31 5.29 -8.00
C ASN A 245 49.17 5.50 -6.48
N LYS A 246 48.23 4.79 -5.85
CA LYS A 246 48.30 4.48 -4.41
C LYS A 246 49.18 3.25 -4.18
N LYS A 247 50.47 3.45 -3.92
CA LYS A 247 51.27 2.53 -3.11
C LYS A 247 51.33 3.08 -1.69
N ASP A 248 50.84 2.30 -0.74
CA ASP A 248 50.86 2.59 0.70
C ASP A 248 52.32 2.54 1.23
N PRO A 249 52.88 3.64 1.78
CA PRO A 249 54.28 3.67 2.22
C PRO A 249 54.52 3.18 3.66
N PHE A 250 53.52 2.76 4.43
CA PHE A 250 53.70 2.57 5.89
C PHE A 250 53.36 1.19 6.45
N ALA A 251 53.35 0.14 5.64
CA ALA A 251 53.28 -1.23 6.13
C ALA A 251 54.63 -1.70 6.73
N LYS A 252 54.97 -1.25 7.95
CA LYS A 252 55.75 -1.95 9.00
C LYS A 252 56.22 -1.00 10.12
N LYS A 253 55.52 -0.98 11.27
CA LYS A 253 56.10 -1.15 12.63
C LYS A 253 55.01 -1.11 13.71
N LYS A 254 54.94 -2.16 14.53
CA LYS A 254 54.37 -2.12 15.90
C LYS A 254 55.22 -1.18 16.76
N VAL A 255 54.61 -0.47 17.73
CA VAL A 255 54.87 -0.50 19.21
C VAL A 255 53.77 0.33 19.90
N ALA A 256 53.51 0.00 21.17
CA ALA A 256 52.36 0.28 22.03
C ALA A 256 52.30 1.67 22.71
N SER A 257 51.13 1.91 23.32
CA SER A 257 50.81 2.64 24.57
C SER A 257 51.25 4.11 24.72
N GLU A 258 50.29 5.01 24.96
CA GLU A 258 49.99 5.58 26.29
C GLU A 258 48.84 6.60 26.20
N SER A 259 48.16 6.75 27.33
CA SER A 259 47.05 7.66 27.67
C SER A 259 47.37 9.15 27.54
N ASP A 260 46.34 10.00 27.33
CA ASP A 260 45.82 11.03 28.27
C ASP A 260 45.07 12.17 27.51
N PRO A 261 44.32 13.10 28.15
CA PRO A 261 42.87 13.08 28.16
C PRO A 261 42.28 14.48 27.81
N ASP A 262 42.25 14.90 26.55
CA ASP A 262 41.75 16.26 26.25
C ASP A 262 41.09 16.36 24.87
N VAL A 263 40.21 15.41 24.56
CA VAL A 263 39.32 15.54 23.41
C VAL A 263 37.90 15.13 23.79
N ASP A 264 37.47 15.60 24.95
CA ASP A 264 36.05 15.63 25.37
C ASP A 264 35.57 17.09 25.51
N SER A 265 36.22 18.01 24.81
CA SER A 265 35.68 19.36 24.58
C SER A 265 35.83 19.70 23.11
N LEU A 266 34.68 19.97 22.47
CA LEU A 266 34.46 20.33 21.06
C LEU A 266 34.02 19.14 20.18
N PHE A 267 32.69 19.12 19.97
CA PHE A 267 31.85 18.31 19.06
C PHE A 267 31.07 17.15 19.67
#